data_AF-A0A257WSU1-F1
#
_entry.id   AF-A0A257WSU1-F1
#
_cell.length_a   1.000
_cell.length_b   1.000
_cell.length_c   1.000
_cell.angle_alpha   90.00
_cell.angle_beta   90.00
_cell.angle_gamma   90.00
#
_symmetry.space_group_name_H-M   'P 1'
#
loop_
_entity.id
_entity.type
_entity.pdbx_description
1 polymer ?
#
loop_
_entity_poly.entity_id
_entity_poly.type
_entity_poly.pdbx_seq_one_letter_code
_entity_poly.pdbx_strand_id
1 'polypeptide(L)'
;MTVSSRWYQRYARAGRGSKIELWTLAHQPQWIAPGKTLRVITEKGATIHWSFDGWTTANDLEMCDVRFGCWFGDLPSDQLQPAARIVFTFFVA
;
A
#
# COMPACT_ATOMS: atom_id res chain seq x y z
N MET A 1 33.10 3.87 26.90
CA MET A 1 31.75 3.29 26.93
C MET A 1 31.19 3.32 25.52
N THR A 2 31.36 2.24 24.77
CA THR A 2 30.88 2.14 23.39
C THR A 2 29.41 1.76 23.43
N VAL A 3 28.53 2.70 23.10
CA VAL A 3 27.09 2.43 22.97
C VAL A 3 26.93 1.48 21.78
N SER A 4 26.78 0.20 22.08
CA SER A 4 26.45 -0.85 21.10
C SER A 4 25.03 -0.59 20.58
N SER A 5 24.93 0.16 19.48
CA SER A 5 23.68 0.47 18.80
C SER A 5 23.21 -0.76 17.99
N ARG A 6 22.59 -1.70 18.72
CA ARG A 6 21.85 -2.86 18.17
C ARG A 6 20.77 -2.47 17.12
N TRP A 7 20.45 -1.18 17.02
CA TRP A 7 19.52 -0.59 16.06
C TRP A 7 20.03 -0.57 14.60
N TYR A 8 21.34 -0.48 14.38
CA TYR A 8 21.88 -0.27 13.03
C TYR A 8 21.81 -1.54 12.14
N GLN A 9 21.88 -2.72 12.74
CA GLN A 9 21.93 -3.98 12.00
C GLN A 9 20.58 -4.41 11.40
N ARG A 10 19.44 -3.87 11.86
CA ARG A 10 18.13 -4.15 11.22
C ARG A 10 17.94 -3.39 9.92
N TYR A 11 18.50 -2.17 9.80
CA TYR A 11 18.31 -1.34 8.59
C TYR A 11 19.30 -1.68 7.48
N ALA A 12 20.51 -2.12 7.80
CA ALA A 12 21.54 -2.40 6.79
C ALA A 12 21.43 -3.77 6.09
N ARG A 13 20.59 -4.70 6.57
CA ARG A 13 20.50 -6.09 6.06
C ARG A 13 19.12 -6.51 5.54
N ALA A 14 18.20 -5.59 5.29
CA ALA A 14 16.89 -5.90 4.70
C ALA A 14 16.93 -5.90 3.16
N GLY A 15 17.90 -6.62 2.57
CA GLY A 15 18.05 -6.82 1.13
C GLY A 15 17.04 -7.79 0.52
N ARG A 16 15.78 -7.75 0.96
CA ARG A 16 14.64 -8.30 0.22
C ARG A 16 13.64 -7.17 0.12
N GLY A 17 13.64 -6.45 -1.00
CA GLY A 17 12.70 -5.34 -1.19
C GLY A 17 11.29 -5.82 -0.89
N SER A 18 10.61 -5.15 0.06
CA SER A 18 9.23 -5.46 0.44
C SER A 18 8.38 -5.68 -0.81
N LYS A 19 7.58 -6.75 -0.88
CA LYS A 19 6.66 -6.96 -2.01
C LYS A 19 5.51 -5.96 -2.03
N ILE A 20 5.36 -5.23 -0.93
CA ILE A 20 4.25 -4.30 -0.69
C ILE A 20 4.82 -2.88 -0.63
N GLU A 21 4.14 -1.97 -1.32
CA GLU A 21 4.31 -0.52 -1.20
C GLU A 21 3.15 0.05 -0.37
N LEU A 22 3.44 0.97 0.54
CA LEU A 22 2.44 1.49 1.49
C LEU A 22 1.93 2.86 1.06
N TRP A 23 0.60 2.98 0.99
CA TRP A 23 -0.10 4.24 0.84
C TRP A 23 -1.00 4.47 2.04
N THR A 24 -0.89 5.65 2.65
CA THR A 24 -1.74 6.09 3.77
C THR A 24 -2.16 7.53 3.52
N LEU A 25 -3.19 8.02 4.22
CA LEU A 25 -3.58 9.43 4.14
C LEU A 25 -2.43 10.40 4.48
N ALA A 26 -1.53 9.98 5.38
CA ALA A 26 -0.34 10.76 5.76
C ALA A 26 0.84 10.59 4.79
N HIS A 27 0.88 9.49 4.03
CA HIS A 27 1.95 9.17 3.09
C HIS A 27 1.35 8.69 1.76
N GLN A 28 1.30 9.60 0.79
CA GLN A 28 0.61 9.39 -0.48
C GLN A 28 1.61 9.31 -1.65
N PRO A 29 2.42 8.24 -1.76
CA PRO A 29 3.35 8.09 -2.85
C PRO A 29 2.58 8.12 -4.18
N GLN A 30 3.07 8.94 -5.11
CA GLN A 30 2.50 9.07 -6.46
C GLN A 30 3.05 8.01 -7.42
N TRP A 31 4.10 7.32 -7.01
CA TRP A 31 4.81 6.30 -7.81
C TRP A 31 5.17 5.14 -6.91
N ILE A 32 5.03 3.92 -7.44
CA ILE A 32 5.46 2.69 -6.78
C ILE A 32 6.39 1.92 -7.73
N ALA A 33 7.32 1.15 -7.17
CA ALA A 33 8.18 0.31 -8.00
C ALA A 33 7.34 -0.76 -8.74
N PRO A 34 7.67 -1.12 -9.99
CA PRO A 34 7.01 -2.21 -10.69
C PRO A 34 7.10 -3.53 -9.91
N GLY A 35 6.09 -4.39 -10.03
CA GLY A 35 6.06 -5.68 -9.34
C GLY A 35 5.74 -5.60 -7.84
N LYS A 36 5.16 -4.48 -7.38
CA LYS A 36 4.72 -4.28 -6.00
C LYS A 36 3.20 -4.26 -5.89
N THR A 37 2.68 -4.88 -4.83
CA THR A 37 1.28 -4.74 -4.41
C THR A 37 1.13 -3.43 -3.65
N LEU A 38 0.16 -2.60 -4.02
CA LEU A 38 -0.15 -1.36 -3.31
C LEU A 38 -1.09 -1.69 -2.15
N ARG A 39 -0.59 -1.54 -0.91
CA ARG A 39 -1.41 -1.65 0.29
C ARG A 39 -1.85 -0.26 0.73
N VAL A 40 -3.16 -0.04 0.67
CA VAL A 40 -3.80 1.18 1.13
C VAL A 40 -4.21 0.99 2.59
N ILE A 41 -3.80 1.91 3.47
CA ILE A 41 -4.10 1.86 4.91
C ILE A 41 -4.86 3.12 5.32
N THR A 42 -5.95 2.93 6.07
CA THR A 42 -6.80 4.00 6.61
C THR A 42 -7.11 3.77 8.08
N GLU A 43 -7.56 4.83 8.77
CA GLU A 43 -7.95 4.78 10.18
C GLU A 43 -9.39 4.25 10.39
N LYS A 44 -10.18 4.20 9.30
CA LYS A 44 -11.57 3.75 9.28
C LYS A 44 -11.80 2.76 8.16
N GLY A 45 -12.71 1.81 8.39
CA GLY A 45 -13.17 0.89 7.36
C GLY A 45 -13.83 1.63 6.22
N ALA A 46 -13.53 1.21 5.01
CA ALA A 46 -14.08 1.74 3.78
C ALA A 46 -14.09 0.65 2.71
N THR A 47 -14.83 0.91 1.63
CA THR A 47 -14.64 0.20 0.37
C THR A 47 -13.72 1.03 -0.51
N ILE A 48 -12.65 0.43 -0.99
CA ILE A 48 -11.78 1.03 -2.00
C ILE A 48 -12.40 0.74 -3.36
N HIS A 49 -12.82 1.80 -4.04
CA HIS A 49 -13.25 1.72 -5.43
C HIS A 49 -12.06 2.08 -6.32
N TRP A 50 -11.65 1.20 -7.22
CA TRP A 50 -10.37 1.34 -7.94
C TRP A 50 -10.41 0.82 -9.36
N SER A 51 -9.41 1.24 -10.13
CA SER A 51 -9.22 0.87 -11.53
C SER A 51 -7.75 0.97 -11.95
N PHE A 52 -7.38 0.15 -12.95
CA PHE A 52 -6.08 0.23 -13.64
C PHE A 52 -6.17 0.78 -15.07
N ASP A 53 -7.38 0.94 -15.61
CA ASP A 53 -7.65 1.37 -17.00
C ASP A 53 -8.47 2.68 -17.07
N GLY A 54 -8.27 3.56 -16.08
CA GLY A 54 -8.88 4.89 -16.07
C GLY A 54 -10.41 4.89 -15.88
N TRP A 55 -10.94 3.96 -15.08
CA TRP A 55 -12.37 3.74 -14.80
C TRP A 55 -13.15 3.05 -15.92
N THR A 56 -12.46 2.45 -16.89
CA THR A 56 -13.14 1.60 -17.89
C THR A 56 -13.67 0.33 -17.21
N THR A 57 -12.87 -0.25 -16.33
CA THR A 57 -13.24 -1.37 -15.45
C THR A 57 -13.04 -0.95 -14.00
N ALA A 58 -14.16 -0.77 -13.29
CA ALA A 58 -14.14 -0.44 -11.88
C ALA A 58 -14.27 -1.69 -11.01
N ASN A 59 -13.53 -1.72 -9.91
CA ASN A 59 -13.51 -2.81 -8.95
C ASN A 59 -13.71 -2.26 -7.55
N ASP A 60 -14.35 -3.05 -6.70
CA ASP A 60 -14.51 -2.74 -5.29
C ASP A 60 -13.70 -3.71 -4.44
N LEU A 61 -13.09 -3.17 -3.39
CA LEU A 61 -12.36 -3.94 -2.39
C LEU A 61 -12.76 -3.46 -1.00
N GLU A 62 -13.47 -4.30 -0.26
CA GLU A 62 -13.75 -4.06 1.15
C GLU A 62 -12.45 -4.16 1.97
N MET A 63 -12.20 -3.16 2.80
CA MET A 63 -10.99 -3.13 3.63
C MET A 63 -11.09 -4.10 4.80
N CYS A 64 -9.99 -4.75 5.12
CA CYS A 64 -9.87 -5.66 6.26
C CYS A 64 -9.53 -4.89 7.55
N ASP A 65 -10.25 -5.18 8.64
CA ASP A 65 -9.93 -4.69 9.98
C ASP A 65 -8.70 -5.44 10.55
N VAL A 66 -7.67 -4.69 10.93
CA VAL A 66 -6.49 -5.24 11.64
C VAL A 66 -6.59 -5.02 13.15
N ARG A 67 -7.73 -4.49 13.62
CA ARG A 67 -7.95 -3.97 14.97
C ARG A 67 -7.10 -2.72 15.21
N PHE A 68 -7.37 -2.05 16.34
CA PHE A 68 -6.68 -0.81 16.74
C PHE A 68 -6.87 0.37 15.77
N GLY A 69 -8.04 0.43 15.11
CA GLY A 69 -8.37 1.55 14.21
C GLY A 69 -7.49 1.59 12.97
N CYS A 70 -7.02 0.43 12.50
CA CYS A 70 -6.22 0.30 11.29
C CYS A 70 -6.92 -0.66 10.35
N TRP A 71 -7.22 -0.17 9.16
CA TRP A 71 -7.85 -0.92 8.08
C TRP A 71 -6.92 -0.94 6.89
N PHE A 72 -6.88 -2.05 6.13
CA PHE A 72 -6.13 -2.08 4.88
C PHE A 72 -6.84 -2.80 3.75
N GLY A 73 -6.48 -2.45 2.52
CA GLY A 73 -6.80 -3.20 1.32
C GLY A 73 -5.57 -3.33 0.41
N ASP A 74 -5.39 -4.50 -0.18
CA ASP A 74 -4.30 -4.79 -1.12
C ASP A 74 -4.81 -4.72 -2.55
N LEU A 75 -4.33 -3.74 -3.32
CA LEU A 75 -4.60 -3.65 -4.75
C LEU A 75 -3.59 -4.51 -5.52
N PRO A 76 -4.03 -5.35 -6.48
CA PRO A 76 -3.18 -6.32 -7.17
C PRO A 76 -2.30 -5.68 -8.27
N SER A 77 -1.53 -4.65 -7.90
CA SER A 77 -0.70 -3.86 -8.80
C SER A 77 0.64 -4.51 -9.14
N ASP A 78 0.96 -5.66 -8.56
CA ASP A 78 2.20 -6.41 -8.81
C ASP A 78 2.26 -6.98 -10.23
N GLN A 79 1.11 -7.13 -10.89
CA GLN A 79 1.00 -7.63 -12.26
C GLN A 79 1.03 -6.50 -13.31
N LEU A 80 1.10 -5.24 -12.88
CA LEU A 80 1.06 -4.11 -13.79
C LEU A 80 2.39 -3.90 -14.51
N GLN A 81 2.28 -3.50 -15.77
CA GLN A 81 3.42 -3.03 -16.55
C GLN A 81 3.93 -1.69 -15.98
N PRO A 82 5.23 -1.37 -16.14
CA PRO A 82 5.75 -0.05 -15.78
C PRO A 82 4.94 1.08 -16.43
N ALA A 83 4.81 2.20 -15.71
CA ALA A 83 4.02 3.37 -16.11
C ALA A 83 2.49 3.14 -16.24
N ALA A 84 1.96 1.97 -15.86
CA ALA A 84 0.54 1.80 -15.64
C ALA A 84 0.05 2.72 -14.51
N ARG A 85 -1.21 3.16 -14.62
CA ARG A 85 -1.82 4.08 -13.64
C ARG A 85 -2.78 3.33 -12.74
N ILE A 86 -2.63 3.53 -11.44
CA ILE A 86 -3.60 3.11 -10.44
C ILE A 86 -4.44 4.34 -10.09
N VAL A 87 -5.76 4.23 -10.20
CA VAL A 87 -6.69 5.24 -9.70
C VAL A 87 -7.62 4.59 -8.69
N PHE A 88 -7.88 5.27 -7.58
CA PHE A 88 -8.80 4.78 -6.56
C PHE A 88 -9.45 5.94 -5.80
N THR A 89 -10.57 5.64 -5.17
CA THR A 89 -11.31 6.49 -4.24
C THR A 89 -11.88 5.63 -3.12
N PHE A 90 -12.42 6.26 -2.08
CA PHE A 90 -12.97 5.59 -0.92
C PHE A 90 -14.47 5.89 -0.79
N PHE A 91 -15.25 4.84 -0.55
CA PHE A 91 -16.60 4.94 -0.03
C PHE A 91 -16.60 4.54 1.44
N VAL A 92 -16.73 5.53 2.31
CA VAL A 92 -16.94 5.34 3.74
C VAL A 92 -18.43 5.13 3.99
N ALA A 93 -18.76 4.07 4.74
CA ALA A 93 -20.10 3.84 5.26
C ALA A 93 -20.40 4.76 6.45
#